data_AF-A0A0B9G7M8-F1
#
_entry.id   AF-A0A0B9G7M8-F1
#
_cell.length_a   1.000
_cell.length_b   1.000
_cell.length_c   1.000
_cell.angle_alpha   90.00
_cell.angle_beta   90.00
_cell.angle_gamma   90.00
#
_symmetry.space_group_name_H-M   'P 1'
#
loop_
_entity.id
_entity.type
_entity.pdbx_description
1 polymer ?
#
loop_
_entity_poly.entity_id
_entity_poly.type
_entity_poly.pdbx_seq_one_letter_code
_entity_poly.pdbx_strand_id
1 'polypeptide(L)'
;MGLPLALLLLAGCADSRHDTLAELGFTRPYLDGYQDGCFSRKNEPATHLNGFRQDPERMEADHKYAYGWQDGYEQCYADNTDYL
;
A
#
# COMPACT_ATOMS: atom_id res chain seq x y z
N MET A 1 23.87 33.49 20.79
CA MET A 1 23.79 32.95 19.41
C MET A 1 23.65 31.44 19.54
N GLY A 2 22.50 30.77 19.45
CA GLY A 2 21.20 31.08 18.87
C GLY A 2 20.66 29.95 17.97
N LEU A 3 21.29 28.76 17.96
CA LEU A 3 21.03 27.72 16.94
C LEU A 3 20.84 26.28 17.47
N PRO A 4 19.88 25.97 18.37
CA PRO A 4 19.49 24.56 18.49
C PRO A 4 17.97 24.29 18.49
N LEU A 5 17.12 25.22 18.05
CA LEU A 5 15.65 24.99 18.05
C LEU A 5 15.02 24.77 16.67
N ALA A 6 15.77 24.99 15.58
CA ALA A 6 15.21 24.92 14.22
C ALA A 6 15.17 23.50 13.61
N LEU A 7 15.76 22.48 14.24
CA LEU A 7 15.85 21.11 13.67
C LEU A 7 14.73 20.14 14.12
N LEU A 8 13.82 20.55 15.01
CA LEU A 8 12.84 19.65 15.63
C LEU A 8 11.47 19.53 14.92
N LEU A 9 11.27 20.18 13.77
CA LEU A 9 9.94 20.31 13.15
C LEU A 9 9.74 19.58 11.82
N LEU A 10 10.66 18.69 11.41
CA LEU A 10 10.52 17.91 10.17
C LEU A 10 9.86 16.53 10.37
N ALA A 11 9.04 16.35 11.42
CA ALA A 11 8.17 15.20 11.54
C ALA A 11 6.91 15.40 10.67
N GLY A 12 7.08 15.28 9.35
CA GLY A 12 5.93 15.14 8.45
C GLY A 12 5.25 13.81 8.75
N CYS A 13 3.98 13.84 9.16
CA CYS A 13 3.16 12.64 9.14
C CYS A 13 2.96 12.28 7.67
N ALA A 14 3.81 11.38 7.14
CA ALA A 14 3.55 10.76 5.86
C ALA A 14 2.47 9.71 6.10
N ASP A 15 1.22 10.12 5.88
CA ASP A 15 0.09 9.20 5.89
C ASP A 15 0.38 8.09 4.87
N SER A 16 0.31 6.83 5.31
CA SER A 16 0.50 5.74 4.37
C SER A 16 -0.75 5.61 3.52
N ARG A 17 -0.61 5.19 2.27
CA ARG A 17 -1.77 4.96 1.40
C ARG A 17 -2.80 4.00 2.02
N HIS A 18 -2.35 3.07 2.85
CA HIS A 18 -3.23 2.17 3.61
C HIS A 18 -4.06 2.92 4.65
N ASP A 19 -3.44 3.86 5.38
CA ASP A 19 -4.10 4.66 6.42
C ASP A 19 -5.17 5.57 5.80
N THR A 20 -4.81 6.27 4.71
CA THR A 20 -5.76 7.09 3.95
C THR A 20 -6.96 6.27 3.44
N LEU A 21 -6.72 5.08 2.88
CA LEU A 21 -7.80 4.19 2.44
C LEU A 21 -8.66 3.71 3.62
N ALA A 22 -8.06 3.45 4.78
CA ALA A 22 -8.82 3.09 5.97
C ALA A 22 -9.74 4.24 6.42
N GLU A 23 -9.26 5.48 6.43
CA GLU A 23 -10.05 6.67 6.76
C GLU A 23 -11.22 6.90 5.80
N LEU A 24 -11.04 6.58 4.52
CA LEU A 24 -12.10 6.63 3.50
C LEU A 24 -13.15 5.52 3.65
N GLY A 25 -13.02 4.63 4.63
CA GLY A 25 -14.01 3.60 4.95
C GLY A 25 -13.85 2.32 4.14
N PHE A 26 -12.70 2.10 3.51
CA PHE A 26 -12.43 0.83 2.85
C PHE A 26 -12.41 -0.31 3.87
N THR A 27 -13.03 -1.43 3.51
CA THR A 27 -13.19 -2.56 4.43
C THR A 27 -11.87 -3.29 4.67
N ARG A 28 -11.75 -3.94 5.84
CA ARG A 28 -10.54 -4.68 6.19
C ARG A 28 -10.05 -5.69 5.12
N PRO A 29 -10.91 -6.51 4.47
CA PRO A 29 -10.44 -7.42 3.44
C PRO A 29 -9.81 -6.73 2.23
N TYR A 30 -10.37 -5.59 1.81
CA TYR A 30 -9.78 -4.77 0.76
C TYR A 30 -8.41 -4.26 1.16
N LEU A 31 -8.26 -3.73 2.38
CA LEU A 31 -7.00 -3.20 2.89
C LEU A 31 -5.91 -4.29 3.01
N ASP A 32 -6.30 -5.51 3.42
CA ASP A 32 -5.41 -6.68 3.46
C ASP A 32 -4.93 -7.04 2.04
N GLY A 33 -5.87 -7.17 1.10
CA GLY A 33 -5.55 -7.44 -0.30
C GLY A 33 -4.61 -6.39 -0.86
N TYR A 34 -4.92 -5.12 -0.61
CA TYR A 34 -4.12 -3.98 -1.06
C TYR A 34 -2.66 -4.04 -0.60
N GLN A 35 -2.45 -4.36 0.68
CA GLN A 35 -1.12 -4.51 1.25
C GLN A 35 -0.38 -5.70 0.61
N ASP A 36 -1.05 -6.83 0.43
CA ASP A 36 -0.53 -8.04 -0.18
C ASP A 36 -0.16 -7.85 -1.67
N GLY A 37 -1.00 -7.14 -2.42
CA GLY A 37 -0.77 -6.77 -3.82
C GLY A 37 0.44 -5.86 -3.98
N CYS A 38 0.57 -4.81 -3.16
CA CYS A 38 1.72 -3.91 -3.24
C CYS A 38 3.01 -4.59 -2.73
N PHE A 39 2.92 -5.48 -1.74
CA PHE A 39 4.06 -6.35 -1.39
C PHE A 39 4.49 -7.20 -2.58
N SER A 40 3.53 -7.83 -3.27
CA SER A 40 3.78 -8.66 -4.44
C SER A 40 4.46 -7.87 -5.56
N ARG A 41 3.97 -6.66 -5.87
CA ARG A 41 4.60 -5.76 -6.85
C ARG A 41 6.04 -5.41 -6.48
N LYS A 42 6.28 -5.05 -5.21
CA LYS A 42 7.63 -4.69 -4.72
C LYS A 42 8.64 -5.82 -4.84
N ASN A 43 8.15 -7.06 -4.76
CA ASN A 43 8.98 -8.26 -4.83
C ASN A 43 8.87 -8.98 -6.19
N GLU A 44 8.21 -8.39 -7.19
CA GLU A 44 8.05 -8.94 -8.53
C GLU A 44 9.39 -9.37 -9.16
N PRO A 45 10.50 -8.59 -9.05
CA PRO A 45 11.80 -9.00 -9.58
C PRO A 45 12.38 -10.27 -8.91
N ALA A 46 11.91 -10.63 -7.72
CA ALA A 46 12.37 -11.77 -6.93
C ALA A 46 11.35 -12.93 -6.89
N THR A 47 10.29 -12.87 -7.69
CA THR A 47 9.19 -13.86 -7.70
C THR A 47 9.65 -15.30 -7.86
N HIS A 48 10.76 -15.55 -8.57
CA HIS A 48 11.38 -16.88 -8.69
C HIS A 48 11.80 -17.53 -7.34
N LEU A 49 11.84 -16.77 -6.24
CA LEU A 49 12.22 -17.25 -4.90
C LEU A 49 11.01 -17.38 -3.98
N ASN A 50 10.11 -16.39 -3.99
CA ASN A 50 9.10 -16.22 -2.94
C ASN A 50 7.65 -16.17 -3.46
N GLY A 51 7.44 -16.19 -4.78
CA GLY A 51 6.12 -16.03 -5.38
C GLY A 51 5.45 -14.68 -5.05
N PHE A 52 4.18 -14.55 -5.39
CA PHE A 52 3.36 -13.43 -4.95
C PHE A 52 2.74 -13.74 -3.59
N ARG A 53 2.60 -12.71 -2.74
CA ARG A 53 1.78 -12.79 -1.54
C ARG A 53 0.33 -12.63 -1.99
N GLN A 54 -0.29 -13.73 -2.35
CA GLN A 54 -1.67 -13.80 -2.82
C GLN A 54 -2.30 -15.06 -2.26
N ASP A 55 -3.35 -14.92 -1.45
CA ASP A 55 -4.11 -16.04 -0.91
C ASP A 55 -5.16 -16.51 -1.94
N PRO A 56 -4.97 -17.66 -2.63
CA PRO A 56 -5.84 -18.05 -3.73
C PRO A 56 -7.28 -18.36 -3.29
N GLU A 57 -7.46 -18.86 -2.06
CA GLU A 57 -8.79 -19.15 -1.53
C GLU A 57 -9.54 -17.84 -1.25
N ARG A 58 -8.86 -16.84 -0.68
CA ARG A 58 -9.45 -15.50 -0.49
C ARG A 58 -9.67 -14.75 -1.79
N MET A 59 -8.81 -14.94 -2.79
CA MET A 59 -9.03 -14.35 -4.12
C MET A 59 -10.34 -14.82 -4.75
N GLU A 60 -10.75 -16.07 -4.50
CA GLU A 60 -12.06 -16.57 -4.93
C GLU A 60 -13.15 -16.05 -3.98
N ALA A 61 -13.04 -16.37 -2.69
CA ALA A 61 -14.16 -16.30 -1.77
C ALA A 61 -14.46 -14.87 -1.26
N ASP A 62 -13.49 -13.95 -1.32
CA ASP A 62 -13.63 -12.57 -0.87
C ASP A 62 -13.24 -11.60 -1.98
N HIS A 63 -14.25 -11.18 -2.75
CA HIS A 63 -14.06 -10.24 -3.85
C HIS A 63 -13.39 -8.93 -3.40
N LYS A 64 -13.59 -8.48 -2.16
CA LYS A 64 -12.97 -7.24 -1.68
C LYS A 64 -11.47 -7.43 -1.48
N TYR A 65 -11.04 -8.58 -0.96
CA TYR A 65 -9.62 -8.94 -0.94
C TYR A 65 -9.06 -9.00 -2.37
N ALA A 66 -9.76 -9.63 -3.30
CA ALA A 66 -9.31 -9.74 -4.68
C ALA A 66 -9.14 -8.37 -5.37
N TYR A 67 -10.13 -7.48 -5.24
CA TYR A 67 -10.04 -6.11 -5.76
C TYR A 67 -8.91 -5.33 -5.10
N GLY A 68 -8.81 -5.40 -3.77
CA GLY A 68 -7.72 -4.78 -3.04
C GLY A 68 -6.36 -5.26 -3.54
N TRP A 69 -6.17 -6.57 -3.74
CA TRP A 69 -4.94 -7.14 -4.25
C TRP A 69 -4.57 -6.60 -5.64
N GLN A 70 -5.53 -6.58 -6.56
CA GLN A 70 -5.33 -6.03 -7.91
C GLN A 70 -4.93 -4.55 -7.85
N ASP A 71 -5.70 -3.74 -7.13
CA ASP A 71 -5.46 -2.30 -7.01
C ASP A 71 -4.11 -2.01 -6.33
N GLY A 72 -3.77 -2.79 -5.28
CA GLY A 72 -2.50 -2.70 -4.58
C GLY A 72 -1.31 -3.04 -5.47
N TYR A 73 -1.46 -4.05 -6.34
CA TYR A 73 -0.44 -4.44 -7.30
C TYR A 73 -0.24 -3.39 -8.39
N GLU A 74 -1.31 -2.85 -8.96
CA GLU A 74 -1.26 -1.86 -10.04
C GLU A 74 -0.79 -0.49 -9.55
N GLN A 75 -1.32 -0.03 -8.42
CA GLN A 75 -1.11 1.32 -7.92
C GLN A 75 0.03 1.39 -6.91
N CYS A 76 0.83 0.33 -6.76
CA CYS A 76 1.87 0.25 -5.72
C CYS A 76 2.81 1.46 -5.71
N TYR A 77 3.18 1.92 -6.91
CA TYR A 77 4.06 3.06 -7.13
C TYR A 77 3.36 4.24 -7.81
N ALA A 78 2.04 4.15 -8.01
CA ALA A 78 1.31 5.26 -8.58
C ALA A 78 1.42 6.45 -7.62
N ASP A 79 1.87 7.57 -8.16
CA ASP A 79 1.71 8.87 -7.54
C ASP A 79 0.77 9.72 -8.41
N ASN A 80 0.28 10.83 -7.86
CA ASN A 80 -0.60 11.74 -8.60
C ASN A 80 0.20 12.75 -9.45
N THR A 81 1.50 12.53 -9.69
CA THR A 81 2.35 13.53 -10.36
C THR A 81 1.97 13.73 -11.83
N ASP A 82 1.33 12.74 -12.45
CA ASP A 82 0.81 12.84 -13.81
C ASP A 82 -0.45 13.73 -13.92
N TYR A 83 -1.08 14.12 -12.78
CA TYR A 83 -2.27 14.97 -12.72
C TYR A 83 -2.00 16.40 -12.23
N LEU A 84 -0.73 16.77 -12.01
CA LEU A 84 -0.28 18.10 -11.57
C LEU A 84 0.47 18.84 -12.68
#